data_AF-A0A3D4ENL3-F1
#
_entry.id   AF-A0A3D4ENL3-F1
#
_cell.length_a   1.000
_cell.length_b   1.000
_cell.length_c   1.000
_cell.angle_alpha   90.00
_cell.angle_beta   90.00
_cell.angle_gamma   90.00
#
_symmetry.space_group_name_H-M   'P 1'
#
loop_
_entity.id
_entity.type
_entity.pdbx_description
1 polymer ?
#
loop_
_entity_poly.entity_id
_entity_poly.type
_entity_poly.pdbx_seq_one_letter_code
_entity_poly.pdbx_strand_id
1 'polypeptide(L)'
;DKIFNTHTMHQVHHARNLEYMDKNHGGFLNIFDRMFGTFKELDEEIEIEYGVTKSPDSYNPLVILTHEYKDIWKDMKRSPKLKHKFMYAFGPPGWSHDGSTLTIKQMRQKLKEERVQQQKQRELELEVAE
;
A
#
# COMPACT_ATOMS: atom_id res chain seq x y z
N ASP A 1 4.95 20.34 16.17
CA ASP A 1 4.56 19.32 15.16
C ASP A 1 5.68 18.41 14.67
N LYS A 2 6.97 18.69 14.93
CA LYS A 2 8.07 17.94 14.29
C LYS A 2 8.46 16.60 14.95
N ILE A 3 7.93 16.28 16.13
CA ILE A 3 8.35 15.10 16.92
C ILE A 3 7.16 14.20 17.30
N PHE A 4 6.01 14.79 17.64
CA PHE A 4 4.80 14.05 17.98
C PHE A 4 3.98 13.68 16.74
N ASN A 5 3.26 12.57 16.82
CA ASN A 5 2.26 12.21 15.84
C ASN A 5 1.01 13.11 16.03
N THR A 6 0.66 13.88 15.01
CA THR A 6 -0.50 14.77 15.01
C THR A 6 -1.75 14.05 14.46
N HIS A 7 -2.93 14.66 14.62
CA HIS A 7 -4.15 14.11 14.02
C HIS A 7 -4.02 13.96 12.49
N THR A 8 -3.39 14.90 11.79
CA THR A 8 -3.18 14.85 10.33
C THR A 8 -2.28 13.70 9.93
N MET A 9 -1.22 13.46 10.70
CA MET A 9 -0.31 12.34 10.48
C MET A 9 -1.02 10.98 10.68
N HIS A 10 -1.89 10.90 11.68
CA HIS A 10 -2.74 9.73 11.90
C HIS A 10 -3.81 9.55 10.83
N GLN A 11 -4.35 10.63 10.25
CA GLN A 11 -5.25 10.55 9.09
C GLN A 11 -4.55 9.95 7.88
N VAL A 12 -3.32 10.37 7.59
CA VAL A 12 -2.49 9.77 6.53
C VAL A 12 -2.25 8.28 6.78
N HIS A 13 -2.02 7.88 8.04
CA HIS A 13 -1.85 6.47 8.40
C HIS A 13 -3.11 5.63 8.10
N HIS A 14 -4.31 6.16 8.35
CA HIS A 14 -5.59 5.47 8.08
C HIS A 14 -6.07 5.56 6.64
N ALA A 15 -5.37 6.31 5.79
CA ALA A 15 -5.75 6.48 4.41
C ALA A 15 -5.43 5.23 3.58
N ARG A 16 -6.38 4.82 2.75
CA ARG A 16 -6.19 3.74 1.77
C ARG A 16 -5.72 4.24 0.40
N ASN A 17 -5.57 5.55 0.21
CA ASN A 17 -4.98 6.13 -0.99
C ASN A 17 -3.56 5.59 -1.19
N LEU A 18 -3.18 5.28 -2.43
CA LEU A 18 -1.87 4.70 -2.73
C LEU A 18 -0.72 5.66 -2.41
N GLU A 19 -0.97 6.96 -2.38
CA GLU A 19 -0.06 8.03 -1.99
C GLU A 19 0.30 7.95 -0.50
N TYR A 20 -0.62 7.46 0.32
CA TYR A 20 -0.51 7.44 1.78
C TYR A 20 -0.33 6.04 2.38
N MET A 21 -0.61 4.96 1.64
CA MET A 21 -0.41 3.59 2.13
C MET A 21 1.04 3.32 2.59
N ASP A 22 1.21 2.55 3.66
CA ASP A 22 2.49 2.28 4.31
C ASP A 22 3.25 3.54 4.79
N LYS A 23 2.54 4.58 5.25
CA LYS A 23 3.13 5.80 5.83
C LYS A 23 2.70 6.04 7.28
N ASN A 24 3.51 6.81 8.00
CA ASN A 24 3.25 7.30 9.36
C ASN A 24 2.85 6.20 10.37
N HIS A 25 3.67 5.17 10.52
CA HIS A 25 3.42 4.03 11.42
C HIS A 25 3.76 4.30 12.89
N GLY A 26 4.48 5.38 13.18
CA GLY A 26 4.83 5.75 14.54
C GLY A 26 3.58 6.01 15.38
N GLY A 27 3.50 5.46 16.59
CA GLY A 27 2.36 5.69 17.48
C GLY A 27 2.32 7.14 17.97
N PHE A 28 3.03 7.43 19.06
CA PHE A 28 3.06 8.77 19.65
C PHE A 28 4.15 9.68 19.06
N LEU A 29 5.25 9.10 18.59
CA LEU A 29 6.41 9.84 18.06
C LEU A 29 6.60 9.52 16.58
N ASN A 30 6.90 10.55 15.78
CA ASN A 30 7.16 10.40 14.34
C ASN A 30 8.64 10.22 13.99
N ILE A 31 9.52 10.17 14.99
CA ILE A 31 10.97 10.03 14.78
C ILE A 31 11.31 8.77 13.99
N PHE A 32 10.63 7.66 14.27
CA PHE A 32 10.84 6.40 13.56
C PHE A 32 10.41 6.51 12.10
N ASP A 33 9.31 7.20 11.80
CA ASP A 33 8.89 7.41 10.42
C ASP A 33 9.89 8.23 9.61
N ARG A 34 10.54 9.19 10.25
CA ARG A 34 11.60 9.98 9.62
C ARG A 34 12.86 9.14 9.44
N MET A 35 13.25 8.35 10.45
CA MET A 35 14.42 7.47 10.39
C MET A 35 14.30 6.38 9.33
N PHE A 36 13.11 5.78 9.18
CA PHE A 36 12.85 4.68 8.24
C PHE A 36 12.23 5.12 6.92
N GLY A 37 12.02 6.43 6.71
CA GLY A 37 11.51 6.98 5.44
C GLY A 37 10.03 6.70 5.16
N THR A 38 9.24 6.42 6.20
CA THR A 38 7.77 6.25 6.13
C THR A 38 7.01 7.52 6.47
N PHE A 39 7.69 8.62 6.81
CA PHE A 39 7.05 9.91 7.04
C PHE A 39 6.43 10.48 5.76
N LYS A 40 5.18 10.92 5.83
CA LYS A 40 4.47 11.63 4.76
C LYS A 40 3.53 12.67 5.37
N GLU A 41 3.68 13.91 4.94
CA GLU A 41 2.73 14.98 5.30
C GLU A 41 1.42 14.83 4.52
N LEU A 42 0.34 15.30 5.13
CA LEU A 42 -0.94 15.42 4.46
C LEU A 42 -0.81 16.41 3.30
N ASP A 43 -1.39 16.05 2.16
CA ASP A 43 -1.45 16.88 0.97
C ASP A 43 -2.90 17.34 0.83
N GLU A 44 -3.14 18.64 0.95
CA GLU A 44 -4.49 19.21 0.95
C GLU A 44 -5.19 19.08 -0.42
N GLU A 45 -4.43 18.79 -1.48
CA GLU A 45 -4.96 18.55 -2.83
C GLU A 45 -5.46 17.11 -3.03
N ILE A 46 -5.13 16.18 -2.10
CA ILE A 46 -5.53 14.77 -2.19
C ILE A 46 -6.67 14.50 -1.21
N GLU A 47 -7.82 14.14 -1.75
CA GLU A 47 -8.95 13.68 -0.93
C GLU A 47 -8.60 12.35 -0.24
N ILE A 48 -8.75 12.31 1.09
CA ILE A 48 -8.46 11.12 1.89
C ILE A 48 -9.60 10.11 1.74
N GLU A 49 -9.26 8.92 1.25
CA GLU A 49 -10.13 7.76 1.30
C GLU A 49 -9.79 6.89 2.51
N TYR A 50 -10.78 6.63 3.36
CA TYR A 50 -10.61 5.77 4.53
C TYR A 50 -11.04 4.32 4.27
N GLY A 51 -10.55 3.41 5.11
CA GLY A 51 -10.95 2.01 5.15
C GLY A 51 -9.85 1.05 4.73
N VAL A 52 -10.21 -0.19 4.41
CA VAL A 52 -9.28 -1.21 3.93
C VAL A 52 -9.50 -1.48 2.45
N THR A 53 -8.45 -1.91 1.75
CA THR A 53 -8.49 -2.16 0.29
C THR A 53 -9.36 -3.35 -0.09
N LYS A 54 -9.47 -4.34 0.81
CA LYS A 54 -10.33 -5.52 0.65
C LYS A 54 -11.08 -5.74 1.95
N SER A 55 -12.34 -5.31 1.99
CA SER A 55 -13.21 -5.53 3.15
C SER A 55 -13.94 -6.86 2.99
N PRO A 56 -14.13 -7.64 4.08
CA PRO A 56 -15.02 -8.78 4.03
C PRO A 56 -16.47 -8.31 3.90
N ASP A 57 -17.28 -9.04 3.14
CA ASP A 57 -18.73 -8.78 3.01
C ASP A 57 -19.47 -9.34 4.24
N SER A 58 -19.22 -8.75 5.41
CA SER A 58 -19.81 -9.19 6.68
C SER A 58 -19.72 -8.12 7.75
N TYR A 59 -20.78 -7.99 8.55
CA TYR A 59 -20.80 -7.16 9.76
C TYR A 59 -20.51 -7.96 11.04
N ASN A 60 -20.20 -9.26 10.94
CA ASN A 60 -19.87 -10.08 12.10
C ASN A 60 -18.44 -9.77 12.58
N PRO A 61 -18.22 -9.30 13.83
CA PRO A 61 -16.89 -8.96 14.33
C PRO A 61 -15.89 -10.12 14.27
N LEU A 62 -16.34 -11.36 14.48
CA LEU A 62 -15.46 -12.52 14.38
C LEU A 62 -14.99 -12.73 12.94
N VAL A 63 -15.85 -12.53 11.94
CA VAL A 63 -15.47 -12.63 10.53
C VAL A 63 -14.50 -11.52 10.18
N ILE A 64 -14.81 -10.28 10.56
CA ILE A 64 -13.96 -9.11 10.32
C ILE A 64 -12.56 -9.33 10.88
N LEU A 65 -12.45 -9.83 12.11
CA LEU A 65 -11.16 -10.07 12.76
C LEU A 65 -10.40 -11.28 12.21
N THR A 66 -11.08 -12.29 11.67
CA THR A 66 -10.45 -13.59 11.33
C THR A 66 -10.28 -13.88 9.84
N HIS A 67 -10.99 -13.19 8.95
CA HIS A 67 -10.99 -13.52 7.52
C HIS A 67 -9.60 -13.47 6.88
N GLU A 68 -8.77 -12.48 7.23
CA GLU A 68 -7.43 -12.32 6.66
C GLU A 68 -6.51 -13.51 7.02
N TYR A 69 -6.62 -14.08 8.22
CA TYR A 69 -5.87 -15.28 8.58
C TYR A 69 -6.25 -16.49 7.71
N LYS A 70 -7.54 -16.61 7.37
CA LYS A 70 -8.02 -17.63 6.43
C LYS A 70 -7.46 -17.39 5.02
N ASP A 71 -7.34 -16.14 4.59
CA ASP A 71 -6.85 -15.79 3.27
C ASP A 71 -5.33 -15.99 3.16
N ILE A 72 -4.54 -15.57 4.16
CA ILE A 72 -3.12 -15.89 4.28
C ILE A 72 -2.90 -17.42 4.22
N TRP A 73 -3.72 -18.20 4.94
CA TRP A 73 -3.62 -19.65 4.92
C TRP A 73 -3.90 -20.26 3.54
N LYS A 74 -4.87 -19.72 2.79
CA LYS A 74 -5.11 -20.12 1.39
C LYS A 74 -3.92 -19.76 0.51
N ASP A 75 -3.35 -18.57 0.68
CA ASP A 75 -2.20 -18.13 -0.10
C ASP A 75 -0.95 -19.00 0.15
N MET A 76 -0.68 -19.37 1.40
CA MET A 76 0.38 -20.33 1.76
C MET A 76 0.23 -21.68 1.05
N LYS A 77 -1.00 -22.10 0.71
CA LYS A 77 -1.26 -23.37 0.01
C LYS A 77 -1.01 -23.29 -1.50
N ARG A 78 -0.94 -22.09 -2.10
CA ARG A 78 -0.73 -21.90 -3.54
C ARG A 78 0.64 -22.36 -4.04
N SER A 79 1.62 -22.48 -3.14
CA SER A 79 2.97 -22.93 -3.49
C SER A 79 3.46 -24.05 -2.55
N PRO A 80 4.15 -25.07 -3.07
CA PRO A 80 4.78 -26.11 -2.26
C PRO A 80 6.06 -25.62 -1.56
N LYS A 81 6.72 -24.57 -2.05
CA LYS A 81 8.01 -24.09 -1.52
C LYS A 81 7.86 -23.48 -0.13
N LEU A 82 8.63 -23.97 0.85
CA LEU A 82 8.63 -23.48 2.24
C LEU A 82 8.93 -21.98 2.35
N LYS A 83 9.89 -21.48 1.55
CA LYS A 83 10.20 -20.04 1.47
C LYS A 83 8.98 -19.20 1.12
N HIS A 84 8.14 -19.67 0.19
CA HIS A 84 6.94 -18.92 -0.20
C HIS A 84 5.91 -18.91 0.93
N LYS A 85 5.77 -20.03 1.66
CA LYS A 85 4.89 -20.10 2.84
C LYS A 85 5.31 -19.11 3.92
N PHE A 86 6.61 -19.02 4.20
CA PHE A 86 7.16 -18.02 5.12
C PHE A 86 6.85 -16.59 4.65
N MET A 87 7.08 -16.29 3.37
CA MET A 87 6.80 -14.97 2.81
C MET A 87 5.31 -14.61 2.79
N TYR A 88 4.41 -15.58 2.63
CA TYR A 88 2.98 -15.31 2.75
C TYR A 88 2.56 -15.00 4.19
N ALA A 89 3.22 -15.59 5.20
CA ALA A 89 2.91 -15.34 6.60
C ALA A 89 3.54 -14.04 7.14
N PHE A 90 4.73 -13.67 6.69
CA PHE A 90 5.53 -12.59 7.28
C PHE A 90 6.00 -11.52 6.30
N GLY A 91 5.79 -11.74 4.99
CA GLY A 91 6.15 -10.77 3.96
C GLY A 91 5.19 -9.58 3.92
N PRO A 92 5.52 -8.53 3.15
CA PRO A 92 4.67 -7.37 3.01
C PRO A 92 3.33 -7.75 2.34
N PRO A 93 2.21 -7.10 2.72
CA PRO A 93 0.93 -7.28 2.06
C PRO A 93 1.04 -7.10 0.54
N GLY A 94 0.34 -7.94 -0.21
CA GLY A 94 0.39 -7.97 -1.66
C GLY A 94 1.60 -8.69 -2.26
N TRP A 95 2.56 -9.17 -1.46
CA TRP A 95 3.60 -10.08 -1.96
C TRP A 95 2.97 -11.37 -2.51
N SER A 96 3.39 -11.79 -3.70
CA SER A 96 3.03 -13.07 -4.28
C SER A 96 4.24 -13.69 -4.97
N HIS A 97 4.33 -15.01 -4.92
CA HIS A 97 5.44 -15.74 -5.53
C HIS A 97 5.39 -15.79 -7.07
N ASP A 98 4.24 -15.50 -7.65
CA ASP A 98 3.92 -15.59 -9.08
C ASP A 98 3.59 -14.22 -9.71
N GLY A 99 3.60 -13.14 -8.92
CA GLY A 99 3.27 -11.79 -9.39
C GLY A 99 1.77 -11.53 -9.58
N SER A 100 0.89 -12.44 -9.16
CA SER A 100 -0.57 -12.26 -9.20
C SER A 100 -1.09 -11.08 -8.37
N THR A 101 -0.33 -10.66 -7.36
CA THR A 101 -0.57 -9.47 -6.56
C THR A 101 0.70 -8.66 -6.43
N LEU A 102 0.54 -7.35 -6.15
CA LEU A 102 1.62 -6.40 -6.02
C LEU A 102 1.62 -5.80 -4.61
N THR A 103 2.80 -5.65 -4.03
CA THR A 103 3.02 -4.82 -2.84
C THR A 103 2.78 -3.35 -3.17
N ILE A 104 2.53 -2.51 -2.15
CA ILE A 104 2.41 -1.05 -2.32
C ILE A 104 3.60 -0.45 -3.08
N LYS A 105 4.82 -0.91 -2.76
CA LYS A 105 6.05 -0.48 -3.44
C LYS A 105 6.04 -0.84 -4.93
N GLN A 106 5.61 -2.04 -5.28
CA GLN A 106 5.49 -2.47 -6.68
C GLN A 106 4.39 -1.71 -7.42
N MET A 107 3.24 -1.47 -6.78
CA MET A 107 2.15 -0.67 -7.38
C MET A 107 2.58 0.76 -7.69
N ARG A 108 3.27 1.44 -6.75
CA ARG A 108 3.83 2.78 -6.97
C ARG A 108 4.82 2.81 -8.12
N GLN A 109 5.71 1.81 -8.20
CA GLN A 109 6.69 1.71 -9.27
C GLN A 109 6.00 1.53 -10.63
N LYS A 110 5.02 0.63 -10.71
CA LYS A 110 4.24 0.40 -11.93
C LYS A 110 3.52 1.67 -12.41
N LEU A 111 2.85 2.40 -11.51
CA LEU A 111 2.20 3.66 -11.88
C LEU A 111 3.20 4.72 -12.37
N LYS A 112 4.38 4.78 -11.76
CA LYS A 112 5.43 5.70 -12.20
C LYS A 112 5.89 5.37 -13.64
N GLU A 113 6.10 4.09 -13.92
CA GLU A 113 6.48 3.62 -15.25
C GLU A 113 5.38 3.92 -16.28
N GLU A 114 4.12 3.66 -15.94
CA GLU A 114 2.97 3.97 -16.79
C GLU A 114 2.86 5.47 -17.10
N ARG A 115 3.04 6.34 -16.10
CA ARG A 115 3.05 7.81 -16.31
C ARG A 115 4.15 8.25 -17.26
N VAL A 116 5.37 7.72 -17.10
CA VAL A 116 6.50 8.03 -18.00
C VAL A 116 6.21 7.58 -19.43
N GLN A 117 5.64 6.38 -19.61
CA GLN A 117 5.28 5.90 -20.94
C GLN A 117 4.18 6.74 -21.59
N GLN A 118 3.16 7.15 -20.82
CA GLN A 118 2.10 8.03 -21.31
C GLN A 118 2.62 9.43 -21.68
N GLN A 119 3.64 9.94 -20.99
CA GLN A 119 4.27 11.21 -21.33
C GLN A 119 5.04 11.10 -22.65
N LYS A 120 5.87 10.07 -22.79
CA LYS A 120 6.60 9.80 -24.05
C LYS A 120 5.67 9.61 -25.23
N GLN A 121 4.58 8.87 -25.04
CA GLN A 121 3.58 8.64 -26.08
C GLN A 121 2.94 9.97 -26.51
N ARG A 122 2.59 10.85 -25.55
CA ARG A 122 2.04 12.17 -25.85
C ARG A 122 3.03 13.09 -26.57
N GLU A 123 4.30 13.07 -26.18
CA GLU A 123 5.36 13.84 -26.86
C GLU A 123 5.54 13.38 -28.30
N LEU A 124 5.57 12.07 -28.54
CA LEU A 124 5.65 11.49 -29.89
C LEU A 124 4.43 11.85 -30.73
N GLU A 125 3.23 11.80 -30.15
CA GLU A 125 1.99 12.18 -30.84
C GLU A 125 1.99 13.66 -31.26
N LEU A 126 2.57 14.55 -30.44
CA LEU A 126 2.73 15.96 -30.78
C LEU A 126 3.78 16.17 -31.89
N GLU A 127 4.92 15.47 -31.83
CA GLU A 127 5.97 15.55 -32.85
C GLU A 127 5.49 15.04 -34.22
N VAL A 128 4.66 14.00 -34.27
CA VAL A 128 4.07 13.47 -35.52
C VAL A 128 2.94 14.36 -36.06
N ALA A 129 2.31 15.17 -35.21
CA ALA A 129 1.25 16.08 -35.59
C ALA A 129 1.75 17.42 -36.16
N GLU A 130 3.04 17.73 -36.00
CA GLU A 130 3.74 18.87 -36.63
C GLU A 130 4.25 18.53 -38.03
#